data_AF-A0A1V5CPD0-F1
#
_entry.id   AF-A0A1V5CPD0-F1
#
_cell.length_a   1.000
_cell.length_b   1.000
_cell.length_c   1.000
_cell.angle_alpha   90.00
_cell.angle_beta   90.00
_cell.angle_gamma   90.00
#
_symmetry.space_group_name_H-M   'P 1'
#
loop_
_entity.id
_entity.type
_entity.pdbx_description
1 polymer ?
#
loop_
_entity_poly.entity_id
_entity_poly.type
_entity_poly.pdbx_seq_one_letter_code
_entity_poly.pdbx_strand_id
1 'polypeptide(L)'
;MVLFQSQPPAEPEVVIPLWDLESPPYICGKRLAVVYPDGTVGPCIRDHSFKTGTIFDPNPLSTIQCNIFHYGIENPDIPDECRVCEFRTTCQGGCPHDKLLLTGTRAGKSVACDIHKEIIPRLRYLDKLKTDTQLKPSVIQF
;
A
#
# COMPACT_ATOMS: atom_id res chain seq x y z
N MET A 1 1.51 -29.94 5.31
CA MET A 1 1.08 -30.27 3.94
C MET A 1 0.22 -29.11 3.45
N VAL A 2 0.82 -28.14 2.74
CA VAL A 2 0.14 -26.95 2.24
C VAL A 2 -0.18 -27.21 0.77
N LEU A 3 -1.46 -27.24 0.42
CA LEU A 3 -1.90 -27.36 -0.96
C LEU A 3 -1.77 -26.00 -1.64
N PHE A 4 -0.69 -25.81 -2.40
CA PHE A 4 -0.60 -24.71 -3.35
C PHE A 4 -1.49 -25.03 -4.55
N GLN A 5 -2.57 -24.26 -4.73
CA GLN A 5 -3.19 -24.16 -6.04
C GLN A 5 -2.22 -23.38 -6.93
N SER A 6 -1.70 -24.05 -7.95
CA SER A 6 -0.79 -23.49 -8.95
C SER A 6 -1.53 -22.42 -9.77
N GLN A 7 -1.28 -21.15 -9.48
CA GLN A 7 -1.57 -20.07 -10.42
C GLN A 7 -0.43 -19.97 -11.46
N PRO A 8 -0.72 -19.62 -12.73
CA PRO A 8 0.30 -19.44 -13.75
C PRO A 8 1.26 -18.31 -13.36
N PRO A 9 2.50 -18.29 -13.91
CA PRO A 9 3.52 -17.33 -13.51
C PRO A 9 3.03 -15.92 -13.84
N ALA A 10 2.69 -15.14 -12.81
CA ALA A 10 2.55 -13.71 -12.97
C ALA A 10 3.91 -13.17 -13.40
N GLU A 11 3.96 -12.51 -14.55
CA GLU A 11 5.10 -11.70 -14.96
C GLU A 11 5.54 -10.82 -13.80
N PRO A 12 6.85 -10.49 -13.67
CA PRO A 12 7.32 -9.67 -12.57
C PRO A 12 6.52 -8.37 -12.59
N GLU A 13 5.61 -8.23 -11.63
CA GLU A 13 4.84 -7.01 -11.43
C GLU A 13 5.86 -5.90 -11.24
N VAL A 14 6.15 -5.18 -12.32
CA VAL A 14 6.79 -3.87 -12.23
C VAL A 14 5.88 -3.11 -11.29
N VAL A 15 6.40 -2.92 -10.09
CA VAL A 15 5.66 -2.54 -8.89
C VAL A 15 4.82 -1.31 -9.24
N ILE A 16 3.52 -1.58 -9.47
CA ILE A 16 2.37 -0.68 -9.64
C ILE A 16 2.12 -0.21 -11.10
N PRO A 17 0.97 -0.62 -11.71
CA PRO A 17 -0.27 0.17 -11.56
C PRO A 17 -1.58 -0.66 -11.48
N LEU A 18 -2.23 -0.62 -10.32
CA LEU A 18 -3.64 -1.03 -10.16
C LEU A 18 -4.51 0.20 -9.90
N TRP A 19 -4.35 1.25 -10.72
CA TRP A 19 -4.99 2.56 -10.47
C TRP A 19 -6.52 2.52 -10.42
N ASP A 20 -7.10 1.58 -11.17
CA ASP A 20 -8.55 1.39 -11.32
C ASP A 20 -9.12 0.36 -10.34
N LEU A 21 -8.26 -0.34 -9.59
CA LEU A 21 -8.74 -1.21 -8.53
C LEU A 21 -8.93 -0.40 -7.25
N GLU A 22 -10.03 -0.68 -6.56
CA GLU A 22 -10.28 -0.17 -5.21
C GLU A 22 -9.25 -0.71 -4.20
N SER A 23 -8.44 -1.70 -4.60
CA SER A 23 -7.29 -2.18 -3.84
C SER A 23 -6.07 -1.29 -4.10
N PRO A 24 -5.47 -0.72 -3.04
CA PRO A 24 -4.43 0.27 -3.22
C PRO A 24 -3.14 -0.37 -3.70
N PRO A 25 -2.34 0.38 -4.46
CA PRO A 25 -1.04 -0.09 -4.93
C PRO A 25 -0.02 -0.26 -3.79
N TYR A 26 -0.28 0.35 -2.63
CA TYR A 26 0.54 0.19 -1.45
C TYR A 26 0.03 -0.99 -0.62
N ILE A 27 0.83 -2.05 -0.54
CA ILE A 27 0.61 -3.19 0.37
C ILE A 27 0.38 -2.76 1.83
N CYS A 28 0.93 -1.61 2.21
CA CYS A 28 0.80 -1.04 3.54
C CYS A 28 -0.50 -0.24 3.75
N GLY A 29 -1.30 0.02 2.72
CA GLY A 29 -2.28 1.10 2.72
C GLY A 29 -3.68 0.74 3.22
N LYS A 30 -3.94 -0.53 3.56
CA LYS A 30 -5.21 -0.95 4.17
C LYS A 30 -4.96 -1.59 5.52
N ARG A 31 -4.41 -2.80 5.50
CA ARG A 31 -4.08 -3.58 6.69
C ARG A 31 -2.82 -4.36 6.42
N LEU A 32 -1.84 -4.25 7.32
CA LEU A 32 -0.59 -4.97 7.23
C LEU A 32 -0.25 -5.51 8.61
N ALA A 33 0.08 -6.80 8.67
CA ALA A 33 0.72 -7.42 9.83
C ALA A 33 2.02 -8.06 9.34
N VAL A 34 3.08 -7.84 10.08
CA VAL A 34 4.43 -8.33 9.79
C VAL A 34 4.85 -9.23 10.93
N VAL A 35 5.29 -10.44 10.59
CA VAL A 35 5.91 -11.35 11.54
C VAL A 35 7.42 -11.14 11.48
N TYR A 36 8.03 -10.78 12.59
CA TYR A 36 9.48 -10.61 12.70
C TYR A 36 10.19 -11.95 12.94
N PRO A 37 11.52 -12.03 12.76
CA PRO A 37 12.27 -13.28 12.92
C PRO A 37 12.15 -13.94 14.30
N ASP A 38 11.85 -13.16 15.34
CA ASP A 38 11.61 -13.63 16.71
C ASP A 38 10.17 -14.15 16.93
N GLY A 39 9.33 -14.14 15.90
CA GLY A 39 7.93 -14.54 15.95
C GLY A 39 6.98 -13.46 16.48
N THR A 40 7.50 -12.29 16.88
CA THR A 40 6.64 -11.15 17.27
C THR A 40 5.93 -10.56 16.05
N VAL A 41 4.77 -9.96 16.28
CA VAL A 41 3.96 -9.36 15.21
C VAL A 41 3.96 -7.84 15.35
N GLY A 42 4.10 -7.11 14.25
CA GLY A 42 4.00 -5.66 14.22
C GLY A 42 3.24 -5.16 12.99
N PRO A 43 2.85 -3.87 12.96
CA PRO A 43 1.96 -3.37 11.93
C PRO A 43 2.70 -2.88 10.69
N CYS A 44 4.03 -2.71 10.74
CA CYS A 44 4.81 -2.24 9.60
C CYS A 44 6.23 -2.85 9.56
N ILE A 45 6.70 -3.21 8.36
CA ILE A 45 8.05 -3.75 8.16
C ILE A 45 9.16 -2.73 8.46
N ARG A 46 8.82 -1.43 8.41
CA ARG A 46 9.73 -0.32 8.70
C ARG A 46 9.66 0.16 10.15
N ASP A 47 8.66 -0.27 10.92
CA ASP A 47 8.47 0.14 12.32
C ASP A 47 8.59 -1.06 13.26
N HIS A 48 9.79 -1.27 13.81
CA HIS A 48 10.06 -2.38 14.73
C HIS A 48 9.88 -1.96 16.20
N SER A 49 9.51 -0.69 16.45
CA SER A 49 9.36 -0.14 17.80
C SER A 49 8.09 -0.61 18.49
N PHE A 50 7.05 -0.88 17.70
CA PHE A 50 5.78 -1.40 18.19
C PHE A 50 5.62 -2.85 17.78
N LYS A 51 5.52 -3.72 18.78
CA LYS A 51 5.26 -5.15 18.64
C LYS A 51 4.04 -5.50 19.48
N THR A 52 3.18 -6.34 18.96
CA THR A 52 2.10 -7.00 19.70
C THR A 52 2.58 -8.36 20.18
N GLY A 53 1.66 -9.30 20.38
CA GLY A 53 1.98 -10.68 20.72
C GLY A 53 2.77 -11.42 19.63
N THR A 54 2.82 -12.73 19.76
CA THR A 54 3.59 -13.59 18.87
C THR A 54 2.69 -14.47 18.02
N ILE A 55 3.24 -15.02 16.94
CA ILE A 55 2.56 -16.04 16.14
C ILE A 55 2.32 -17.36 16.91
N PHE A 56 2.93 -17.51 18.09
CA PHE A 56 2.82 -18.69 18.94
C PHE A 56 1.80 -18.51 20.07
N ASP A 57 1.17 -17.35 20.18
CA ASP A 57 0.15 -17.08 21.19
C ASP A 57 -1.08 -17.99 20.98
N PRO A 58 -1.86 -18.30 22.02
CA PRO A 58 -3.06 -19.14 21.88
C PRO A 58 -4.10 -18.60 20.88
N ASN A 59 -4.12 -17.29 20.66
CA ASN A 59 -4.96 -16.62 19.66
C ASN A 59 -4.22 -15.41 19.04
N PRO A 60 -3.32 -15.64 18.06
CA PRO A 60 -2.47 -14.58 17.52
C PRO A 60 -3.28 -13.54 16.73
N LEU A 61 -4.43 -13.94 16.16
CA LEU A 61 -5.32 -13.04 15.43
C LEU A 61 -5.93 -11.96 16.33
N SER A 62 -6.17 -12.26 17.60
CA SER A 62 -6.67 -11.26 18.56
C SER A 62 -5.70 -10.10 18.77
N THR A 63 -4.39 -10.36 18.64
CA THR A 63 -3.33 -9.39 18.90
C THR A 63 -3.22 -8.30 17.83
N ILE A 64 -3.77 -8.56 16.63
CA ILE A 64 -3.74 -7.65 15.49
C ILE A 64 -5.08 -6.91 15.25
N GLN A 65 -6.12 -7.17 16.07
CA GLN A 65 -7.42 -6.49 15.98
C GLN A 65 -7.38 -5.10 16.65
N CYS A 66 -6.50 -4.21 16.20
CA CYS A 66 -6.47 -2.83 16.70
C CYS A 66 -6.08 -1.82 15.63
N ASN A 67 -6.42 -0.54 15.88
CA ASN A 67 -6.32 0.55 14.90
C ASN A 67 -4.89 0.78 14.38
N ILE A 68 -3.86 0.38 15.10
CA ILE A 68 -2.47 0.60 14.66
C ILE A 68 -2.08 -0.27 13.45
N PHE A 69 -2.84 -1.33 13.17
CA PHE A 69 -2.71 -2.16 11.95
C PHE A 69 -3.58 -1.65 10.79
N HIS A 70 -4.34 -0.58 11.00
CA HIS A 70 -5.31 -0.05 10.04
C HIS A 70 -4.82 1.30 9.49
N TYR A 71 -4.45 1.30 8.22
CA TYR A 71 -3.80 2.44 7.55
C TYR A 71 -4.62 3.04 6.41
N GLY A 72 -5.86 2.57 6.26
CA GLY A 72 -6.77 3.07 5.23
C GLY A 72 -7.18 4.52 5.43
N ILE A 73 -7.73 5.09 4.36
CA ILE A 73 -8.22 6.48 4.31
C ILE A 73 -9.33 6.74 5.34
N GLU A 74 -10.01 5.68 5.80
CA GLU A 74 -11.01 5.72 6.85
C GLU A 74 -10.44 6.09 8.23
N ASN A 75 -9.12 5.98 8.45
CA ASN A 75 -8.49 6.29 9.72
C ASN A 75 -8.85 7.73 10.18
N PRO A 76 -9.27 7.94 11.44
CA PRO A 76 -9.73 9.25 11.93
C PRO A 76 -8.62 10.30 11.95
N ASP A 77 -7.35 9.89 12.01
CA ASP A 77 -6.20 10.79 12.01
C ASP A 77 -5.89 11.37 10.61
N ILE A 78 -6.61 10.92 9.58
CA ILE A 78 -6.54 11.45 8.22
C ILE A 78 -7.51 12.63 8.05
N PRO A 79 -7.02 13.80 7.59
CA PRO A 79 -7.86 14.97 7.34
C PRO A 79 -8.95 14.73 6.29
N ASP A 80 -10.09 15.40 6.43
CA ASP A 80 -11.25 15.24 5.52
C ASP A 80 -10.94 15.61 4.07
N GLU A 81 -10.04 16.58 3.85
CA GLU A 81 -9.60 16.92 2.50
C GLU A 81 -8.89 15.74 1.78
N CYS A 82 -8.23 14.84 2.53
CA CYS A 82 -7.66 13.63 1.96
C CYS A 82 -8.75 12.62 1.58
N ARG A 83 -9.91 12.63 2.25
CA ARG A 83 -11.05 11.75 1.94
C ARG A 83 -11.76 12.15 0.66
N VAL A 84 -11.66 13.41 0.23
CA VAL A 84 -12.24 13.91 -1.04
C VAL A 84 -11.21 14.15 -2.14
N CYS A 85 -9.92 13.99 -1.84
CA CYS A 85 -8.83 14.16 -2.81
C CYS A 85 -8.96 13.18 -4.00
N GLU A 86 -8.73 13.65 -5.22
CA GLU A 86 -8.75 12.81 -6.43
C GLU A 86 -7.73 11.65 -6.39
N PHE A 87 -6.67 11.80 -5.58
CA PHE A 87 -5.62 10.80 -5.38
C PHE A 87 -5.87 9.90 -4.17
N ARG A 88 -7.03 10.00 -3.50
CA ARG A 88 -7.31 9.31 -2.23
C ARG A 88 -7.18 7.79 -2.29
N THR A 89 -7.59 7.17 -3.40
CA THR A 89 -7.51 5.71 -3.59
C THR A 89 -6.09 5.24 -3.84
N THR A 90 -5.26 6.12 -4.41
CA THR A 90 -3.86 5.85 -4.70
C THR A 90 -2.97 6.11 -3.49
N CYS A 91 -3.04 7.31 -2.91
CA CYS A 91 -2.17 7.77 -1.83
C CYS A 91 -2.64 7.32 -0.44
N GLN A 92 -3.96 7.23 -0.23
CA GLN A 92 -4.60 6.83 1.04
C GLN A 92 -4.17 7.62 2.28
N GLY A 93 -3.71 8.85 2.10
CA GLY A 93 -3.19 9.67 3.21
C GLY A 93 -1.69 9.48 3.48
N GLY A 94 -0.99 8.68 2.66
CA GLY A 94 0.45 8.49 2.67
C GLY A 94 0.95 7.48 3.70
N CYS A 95 2.25 7.23 3.71
CA CYS A 95 2.88 6.27 4.62
C CYS A 95 2.77 6.75 6.09
N PRO A 96 2.13 5.97 6.98
CA PRO A 96 2.05 6.32 8.40
C PRO A 96 3.41 6.36 9.09
N HIS A 97 4.34 5.52 8.66
CA HIS A 97 5.70 5.50 9.20
C HIS A 97 6.50 6.75 8.80
N ASP A 98 6.38 7.24 7.55
CA ASP A 98 7.05 8.48 7.14
C ASP A 98 6.50 9.70 7.90
N LYS A 99 5.18 9.74 8.16
CA LYS A 99 4.58 10.76 9.03
C LYS A 99 5.19 10.69 10.43
N LEU A 100 5.18 9.53 11.07
CA LEU A 100 5.76 9.36 12.40
C LEU A 100 7.24 9.79 12.45
N LEU A 101 8.04 9.36 11.47
CA LEU A 101 9.46 9.63 11.42
C LEU A 101 9.77 11.12 11.27
N LEU A 102 9.01 11.83 10.43
CA LEU A 102 9.32 13.22 10.05
C LEU A 102 8.56 14.27 10.86
N THR A 103 7.42 13.91 11.46
CA THR A 103 6.56 14.85 12.21
C THR A 103 6.35 14.44 13.66
N GLY A 104 6.81 13.25 14.06
CA GLY A 104 6.57 12.70 15.41
C GLY A 104 5.16 12.17 15.63
N THR A 105 4.28 12.21 14.62
CA THR A 105 2.89 11.73 14.71
C THR A 105 2.46 11.02 13.44
N ARG A 106 1.55 10.06 13.57
CA ARG A 106 0.89 9.41 12.42
C ARG A 106 -0.28 10.24 11.87
N ALA A 107 -0.69 11.29 12.59
CA ALA A 107 -1.81 12.13 12.19
C ALA A 107 -1.44 13.16 11.12
N GLY A 108 -2.44 13.55 10.33
CA GLY A 108 -2.31 14.55 9.28
C GLY A 108 -2.01 13.98 7.89
N LYS A 109 -1.68 14.90 6.98
CA LYS A 109 -1.37 14.61 5.57
C LYS A 109 -0.10 13.79 5.42
N SER A 110 0.00 13.11 4.29
CA SER A 110 1.28 12.63 3.78
C SER A 110 2.30 13.76 3.74
N VAL A 111 3.48 13.53 4.30
CA VAL A 111 4.67 14.38 4.13
C VAL A 111 5.11 14.49 2.66
N ALA A 112 4.66 13.56 1.81
CA ALA A 112 4.90 13.55 0.37
C ALA A 112 3.64 13.96 -0.45
N CYS A 113 2.70 14.71 0.14
CA CYS A 113 1.42 15.03 -0.53
C CYS A 113 1.63 15.72 -1.89
N ASP A 114 2.47 16.75 -1.95
CA ASP A 114 2.70 17.50 -3.19
C ASP A 114 3.44 16.67 -4.24
N ILE A 115 4.38 15.82 -3.79
CA ILE A 115 5.06 14.84 -4.65
C ILE A 115 4.04 13.87 -5.25
N HIS A 116 3.10 13.36 -4.46
CA HIS A 116 2.05 12.47 -4.96
C HIS A 116 1.16 13.17 -5.99
N LYS A 117 0.74 14.41 -5.72
CA LYS A 117 -0.08 15.21 -6.66
C LYS A 117 0.64 15.46 -7.98
N GLU A 118 1.97 15.58 -7.95
CA GLU A 118 2.79 15.78 -9.14
C GLU A 118 3.06 14.47 -9.91
N ILE A 119 3.45 13.40 -9.21
CA ILE A 119 3.92 12.17 -9.84
C ILE A 119 2.77 11.29 -10.31
N ILE A 120 1.68 11.17 -9.54
CA ILE A 120 0.58 10.25 -9.88
C ILE A 120 -0.03 10.53 -11.26
N PRO A 121 -0.34 11.78 -11.65
CA PRO A 121 -0.84 12.06 -13.00
C PRO A 121 0.13 11.64 -14.11
N ARG A 122 1.43 11.81 -13.90
CA ARG A 122 2.48 11.42 -14.86
C ARG A 122 2.59 9.92 -15.00
N LEU A 123 2.52 9.19 -13.88
CA LEU A 123 2.49 7.72 -13.90
C LEU A 123 1.25 7.19 -14.61
N ARG A 124 0.06 7.77 -14.35
CA ARG A 124 -1.17 7.43 -15.08
C ARG A 124 -1.04 7.71 -16.58
N TYR A 125 -0.34 8.76 -16.98
CA TYR A 125 -0.09 9.04 -18.40
C TYR A 125 0.85 7.99 -19.03
N LEU A 126 1.95 7.63 -18.37
CA LEU A 126 2.86 6.59 -18.85
C LEU A 126 2.15 5.23 -19.01
N ASP A 127 1.25 4.89 -18.09
CA ASP A 127 0.46 3.67 -18.14
C ASP A 127 -0.51 3.61 -19.34
N LYS A 128 -1.14 4.75 -19.66
CA LYS A 128 -1.93 4.90 -20.88
C LYS A 128 -1.09 4.67 -22.14
N LEU A 129 0.10 5.26 -22.21
CA LEU A 129 1.01 5.07 -23.35
C LEU A 129 1.43 3.61 -23.52
N LYS A 130 1.69 2.89 -22.41
CA LYS A 130 2.02 1.47 -22.43
C LYS A 130 0.87 0.64 -23.01
N THR A 131 -0.36 0.92 -22.55
CA THR A 131 -1.57 0.23 -23.04
C THR A 131 -1.82 0.51 -24.52
N ASP A 132 -1.70 1.77 -24.96
CA ASP A 132 -1.86 2.17 -26.36
C ASP A 132 -0.78 1.57 -27.28
N THR A 133 0.44 1.40 -26.77
CA THR A 133 1.55 0.79 -27.52
C THR A 133 1.35 -0.71 -27.68
N GLN A 134 0.81 -1.40 -26.67
CA GLN A 134 0.46 -2.81 -26.75
C GLN A 134 -0.76 -3.09 -27.65
N LEU A 135 -1.59 -2.08 -27.93
CA LEU A 135 -2.73 -2.16 -28.86
C LEU A 135 -2.36 -1.86 -30.32
N LYS A 136 -1.14 -1.39 -30.62
CA LYS A 136 -0.67 -1.24 -32.00
C LYS A 136 0.04 -2.53 -32.41
N PRO A 137 -0.57 -3.43 -33.21
CA PRO A 137 0.21 -4.47 -33.85
C PRO A 137 1.30 -3.77 -34.66
N SER A 138 2.55 -4.12 -34.39
CA SER A 138 3.68 -3.75 -35.23
C SER A 138 3.41 -4.29 -36.63
N VAL A 139 2.91 -3.43 -37.51
CA VAL A 139 2.81 -3.71 -38.94
C VAL A 139 4.24 -3.77 -39.45
N ILE A 140 4.80 -4.97 -39.48
CA ILE A 140 6.01 -5.27 -40.24
C ILE A 140 5.57 -5.31 -41.70
N GLN A 141 5.77 -4.22 -42.43
CA GLN A 141 5.74 -4.25 -43.89
C GLN A 141 7.00 -4.96 -44.38
N PHE A 142 6.82 -6.16 -44.94
CA PHE A 142 7.78 -6.78 -45.87
C PHE A 142 7.40 -6.41 -47.29
#